data_AF-A0A6L7WME8-F1
#
_entry.id   AF-A0A6L7WME8-F1
#
_cell.length_a   1.000
_cell.length_b   1.000
_cell.length_c   1.000
_cell.angle_alpha   90.00
_cell.angle_beta   90.00
_cell.angle_gamma   90.00
#
_symmetry.space_group_name_H-M   'P 1'
#
loop_
_entity.id
_entity.type
_entity.pdbx_description
1 polymer ?
#
loop_
_entity_poly.entity_id
_entity_poly.type
_entity_poly.pdbx_seq_one_letter_code
_entity_poly.pdbx_strand_id
1 'polypeptide(L)' 'MTQDQVVDYIKEMSVLELSGLVKRLEEELGVSAAAAMPVAVAGAGAPGA' A
#
# COMPACT_ATOMS: atom_id res chain seq x y z
N MET A 1 -5.67 -19.29 -9.59
CA MET A 1 -6.38 -18.01 -9.41
C MET A 1 -5.95 -17.08 -10.51
N THR A 2 -6.90 -16.61 -11.32
CA THR A 2 -6.66 -15.48 -12.23
C THR A 2 -6.82 -14.16 -11.47
N GLN A 3 -6.30 -13.05 -12.00
CA GLN A 3 -6.49 -11.74 -11.37
C GLN A 3 -7.98 -11.41 -11.20
N ASP A 4 -8.82 -11.77 -12.17
CA ASP A 4 -10.27 -11.54 -12.11
C ASP A 4 -10.93 -12.27 -10.93
N GLN A 5 -10.53 -13.51 -10.66
CA GLN A 5 -11.05 -14.26 -9.50
C GLN A 5 -10.67 -13.62 -8.17
N VAL A 6 -9.51 -12.96 -8.09
CA VAL A 6 -9.10 -12.23 -6.88
C VAL A 6 -9.93 -10.95 -6.74
N VAL A 7 -10.22 -10.27 -7.86
CA VAL A 7 -11.05 -9.05 -7.85
C VAL A 7 -12.49 -9.37 -7.43
N ASP A 8 -13.07 -10.47 -7.92
CA ASP A 8 -14.43 -10.86 -7.54
C ASP A 8 -14.52 -11.28 -6.07
N TYR A 9 -13.51 -12.01 -5.57
CA TYR A 9 -13.41 -12.33 -4.14
C TYR A 9 -13.37 -11.08 -3.26
N ILE A 10 -12.59 -10.07 -3.66
CA ILE A 10 -12.47 -8.80 -2.93
C ILE A 10 -13.79 -8.00 -2.96
N LYS A 11 -14.56 -8.07 -4.05
CA LYS A 11 -15.86 -7.40 -4.18
C LYS A 11 -16.95 -8.00 -3.29
N GLU A 12 -16.87 -9.29 -2.99
CA GLU A 12 -17.83 -9.98 -2.12
C GLU A 12 -17.54 -9.75 -0.63
N MET A 13 -16.37 -9.23 -0.27
CA MET A 13 -16.04 -8.88 1.12
C MET A 13 -16.80 -7.63 1.59
N SER A 14 -17.11 -7.57 2.88
CA SER A 14 -17.64 -6.34 3.47
C SER A 14 -16.58 -5.24 3.49
N VAL A 15 -17.02 -3.98 3.42
CA VAL A 15 -16.13 -2.80 3.47
C VAL A 15 -15.25 -2.81 4.74
N LEU A 16 -15.76 -3.38 5.83
CA LEU A 16 -15.05 -3.49 7.10
C LEU A 16 -13.90 -4.51 7.01
N GLU A 17 -14.13 -5.67 6.38
CA GLU A 17 -13.10 -6.69 6.14
C GLU A 17 -12.06 -6.22 5.13
N LEU A 18 -12.49 -5.54 4.06
CA LEU A 18 -11.59 -4.92 3.08
C LEU A 18 -10.65 -3.91 3.76
N SER A 19 -11.16 -3.10 4.68
CA SER A 19 -10.35 -2.13 5.43
C SER A 19 -9.29 -2.80 6.32
N GLY A 20 -9.61 -3.97 6.88
CA GLY A 20 -8.64 -4.79 7.63
C GLY A 20 -7.58 -5.41 6.72
N LEU A 21 -7.96 -5.91 5.54
CA LEU A 21 -7.04 -6.45 4.55
C LEU A 21 -6.05 -5.37 4.07
N VAL A 22 -6.54 -4.16 3.76
CA VAL A 22 -5.69 -3.03 3.34
C VAL A 22 -4.70 -2.66 4.44
N LYS A 23 -5.12 -2.53 5.71
CA LYS A 23 -4.22 -2.25 6.83
C LYS A 23 -3.12 -3.30 6.99
N ARG A 24 -3.48 -4.58 6.87
CA ARG A 24 -2.50 -5.67 6.95
C ARG A 24 -1.50 -5.60 5.80
N LEU A 25 -1.97 -5.31 4.58
CA LEU A 25 -1.09 -5.09 3.44
C LEU A 25 -0.18 -3.87 3.64
N GLU A 26 -0.69 -2.79 4.25
CA GLU A 26 0.11 -1.60 4.56
C GLU A 26 1.21 -1.87 5.61
N GLU A 27 0.95 -2.75 6.58
CA GLU A 27 1.93 -3.18 7.58
C GLU A 27 2.99 -4.12 6.98
N GLU A 28 2.57 -5.15 6.24
CA GLU A 28 3.46 -6.16 5.62
C GLU A 28 4.33 -5.55 4.51
N LEU A 29 3.75 -4.68 3.68
CA LEU A 29 4.48 -3.99 2.63
C LEU A 29 5.21 -2.75 3.14
N GLY A 30 5.10 -2.46 4.45
CA GLY A 30 5.71 -1.29 5.07
C GLY A 30 5.22 0.03 4.49
N VAL A 31 4.09 0.06 3.77
CA VAL A 31 3.48 1.28 3.23
C VAL A 31 3.11 2.24 4.36
N SER A 32 2.73 1.71 5.53
CA SER A 32 2.48 2.54 6.72
C SER A 32 3.76 3.26 7.20
N ALA A 33 4.90 2.56 7.23
CA ALA A 33 6.18 3.14 7.58
C ALA A 33 6.72 4.05 6.48
N ALA A 34 6.61 3.66 5.21
CA ALA A 34 7.05 4.42 4.05
C ALA A 34 6.21 5.69 3.80
N ALA A 35 4.92 5.67 4.15
CA ALA A 35 4.06 6.86 4.14
C ALA A 35 4.34 7.79 5.34
N ALA A 36 4.82 7.23 6.47
CA ALA A 36 5.25 8.00 7.62
C ALA A 36 6.66 8.59 7.49
N MET A 37 7.49 8.05 6.57
CA MET A 37 8.78 8.64 6.25
C MET A 37 8.54 9.91 5.42
N PRO A 38 9.02 11.08 5.86
CA PRO A 38 8.93 12.27 5.04
C PRO A 38 9.61 11.99 3.70
N VAL A 39 9.00 12.49 2.63
CA VAL A 39 9.49 12.49 1.24
C VAL A 39 10.81 13.26 1.08
N ALA A 40 11.59 13.40 2.15
CA ALA A 40 12.86 14.10 2.26
C ALA A 40 13.98 13.48 1.40
N VAL A 41 13.80 12.27 0.87
CA VAL A 41 14.77 11.66 -0.05
C VAL A 41 14.51 12.06 -1.52
N ALA A 42 13.33 12.58 -1.87
CA ALA A 42 13.08 13.09 -3.22
C ALA A 42 13.59 14.54 -3.45
N GLY A 43 14.06 15.21 -2.39
CA GLY A 43 14.58 16.59 -2.44
C GLY A 43 16.08 16.71 -2.16
N ALA A 44 16.77 15.65 -1.74
CA ALA A 44 18.23 15.65 -1.61
C ALA A 44 18.85 15.42 -3.00
N GLY A 45 18.97 16.51 -3.75
CA GLY A 45 19.50 16.55 -5.10
C GLY A 45 20.81 15.78 -5.27
N ALA A 46 20.85 15.00 -6.35
CA ALA A 46 22.07 14.70 -7.09
C ALA A 46 22.09 15.54 -8.37
N PRO A 47 23.27 15.84 -8.93
CA PRO A 47 24.31 16.71 -8.42
C PRO A 47 24.31 18.05 -9.19
N GLY A 48 24.66 19.14 -8.51
CA GLY A 48 24.77 20.47 -9.10
C GLY A 48 26.01 21.20 -8.59
N ALA A 49 27.18 20.61 -8.82
CA ALA A 49 28.50 21.23 -8.84
C ALA A 49 29.50 20.23 -9.45
#